data_AF-A0A659JQS8-F1
#
_entry.id   AF-A0A659JQS8-F1
#
_cell.length_a   1.000
_cell.length_b   1.000
_cell.length_c   1.000
_cell.angle_alpha   90.00
_cell.angle_beta   90.00
_cell.angle_gamma   90.00
#
_symmetry.space_group_name_H-M   'P 1'
#
loop_
_entity.id
_entity.type
_entity.pdbx_description
1 polymer ?
#
loop_
_entity_poly.entity_id
_entity_poly.type
_entity_poly.pdbx_seq_one_letter_code
_entity_poly.pdbx_strand_id
1 'polypeptide(L)'
;TIYLTDTYGKIKVKNDLSWPQIYADLHVDTVKVKDDYFPKVNVYFEDLQGFDLYNAIITKSTLKKIIHPLKDINISCSDLISLVKRKIPEFSAKSIIVLDADVKGDKNYKDIQKQKNVILLPSSLPPDQLLFEFLCNLEPDDAYWENDTGFTKAVFERAASDIYNKLNITVTPGVNVNLQNYIDQFRNRPEYQKGQVREMFKQFSKKEKILEVVDGKVSINPYRYWAKKNPDLARGFLDRFISGLIHVLVSGYGLEVALVTPRIQG
;
A
#
# COMPACT_ATOMS: atom_id res chain seq x y z
N THR A 1 -4.98 33.78 2.15
CA THR A 1 -3.51 33.72 2.01
C THR A 1 -3.01 35.01 1.40
N ILE A 2 -1.94 35.61 1.95
CA ILE A 2 -1.37 36.87 1.45
C ILE A 2 -0.17 36.51 0.56
N TYR A 3 -0.20 36.92 -0.71
CA TYR A 3 0.87 36.68 -1.68
C TYR A 3 1.50 38.01 -2.13
N LEU A 4 2.83 38.03 -2.21
CA LEU A 4 3.62 39.18 -2.63
C LEU A 4 4.26 38.86 -3.98
N THR A 5 4.06 39.74 -4.96
CA THR A 5 4.60 39.59 -6.33
C THR A 5 5.22 40.88 -6.83
N ASP A 6 6.35 40.77 -7.52
CA ASP A 6 7.07 41.86 -8.20
C ASP A 6 7.03 41.74 -9.74
N THR A 7 6.34 40.74 -10.29
CA THR A 7 6.25 40.44 -11.74
C THR A 7 5.78 41.61 -12.59
N TYR A 8 5.11 42.60 -11.98
CA TYR A 8 4.63 43.83 -12.63
C TYR A 8 5.39 45.10 -12.16
N GLY A 9 6.62 44.95 -11.68
CA GLY A 9 7.54 46.04 -11.32
C GLY A 9 7.52 46.42 -9.84
N LYS A 10 6.41 46.94 -9.30
CA LYS A 10 6.30 47.29 -7.85
C LYS A 10 5.66 46.15 -7.07
N ILE A 11 6.16 45.86 -5.85
CA ILE A 11 5.62 44.82 -4.96
C ILE A 11 4.14 45.10 -4.73
N LYS A 12 3.28 44.17 -5.16
CA LYS A 12 1.82 44.22 -4.92
C LYS A 12 1.41 43.09 -4.00
N VAL A 13 0.61 43.42 -3.00
CA VAL A 13 -0.07 42.45 -2.15
C VAL A 13 -1.33 41.99 -2.89
N LYS A 14 -1.44 40.69 -3.17
CA LYS A 14 -2.66 40.07 -3.69
C LYS A 14 -3.22 39.12 -2.65
N ASN A 15 -4.51 39.30 -2.35
CA ASN A 15 -5.28 38.37 -1.53
C ASN A 15 -6.07 37.44 -2.47
N ASP A 16 -6.25 36.18 -2.06
CA ASP A 16 -7.07 35.17 -2.74
C ASP A 16 -6.57 34.73 -4.13
N LEU A 17 -5.26 34.49 -4.25
CA LEU A 17 -4.71 33.82 -5.44
C LEU A 17 -4.81 32.30 -5.32
N SER A 18 -5.28 31.69 -6.39
CA SER A 18 -5.24 30.23 -6.55
C SER A 18 -3.78 29.76 -6.74
N TRP A 19 -3.45 28.57 -6.24
CA TRP A 19 -2.13 27.96 -6.41
C TRP A 19 -1.57 28.00 -7.84
N PRO A 20 -2.39 27.80 -8.89
CA PRO A 20 -1.91 27.91 -10.26
C PRO A 20 -1.45 29.32 -10.65
N GLN A 21 -2.08 30.37 -10.11
CA GLN A 21 -1.66 31.75 -10.34
C GLN A 21 -0.33 32.05 -9.61
N ILE A 22 -0.14 31.50 -8.41
CA ILE A 22 1.12 31.58 -7.68
C ILE A 22 2.25 30.87 -8.45
N TYR A 23 1.98 29.69 -9.00
CA TYR A 23 2.95 28.90 -9.74
C TYR A 23 3.38 29.57 -11.07
N ALA A 24 2.43 30.09 -11.83
CA ALA A 24 2.69 30.81 -13.08
C ALA A 24 3.50 32.10 -12.84
N ASP A 25 3.20 32.79 -11.73
CA ASP A 25 3.90 34.02 -11.34
C ASP A 25 5.35 33.74 -10.90
N LEU A 26 5.59 32.68 -10.11
CA LEU A 26 6.93 32.25 -9.68
C LEU A 26 7.85 31.81 -10.83
N HIS A 27 7.30 31.27 -11.92
CA HIS A 27 8.08 30.71 -13.03
C HIS A 27 8.18 31.63 -14.25
N VAL A 28 7.57 32.83 -14.21
CA VAL A 28 7.53 33.82 -15.33
C VAL A 28 7.19 33.15 -16.66
N ASP A 29 6.25 32.20 -16.62
CA ASP A 29 5.93 31.34 -17.75
C ASP A 29 4.45 31.52 -18.11
N THR A 30 4.14 31.66 -19.40
CA THR A 30 2.76 31.56 -19.89
C THR A 30 2.35 30.09 -19.89
N VAL A 31 2.13 29.55 -18.71
CA VAL A 31 1.50 28.23 -18.57
C VAL A 31 0.07 28.40 -19.07
N LYS A 32 -0.33 27.63 -20.10
CA LYS A 32 -1.74 27.29 -20.27
C LYS A 32 -2.14 26.48 -19.04
N VAL A 33 -2.44 27.18 -17.95
CA VAL A 33 -2.89 26.59 -16.71
C VAL A 33 -4.19 25.86 -17.05
N LYS A 34 -4.13 24.54 -17.14
CA LYS A 34 -5.34 23.76 -16.94
C LYS A 34 -5.72 24.00 -15.49
N ASP A 35 -6.95 24.42 -15.22
CA ASP A 35 -7.54 24.60 -13.89
C ASP A 35 -7.51 23.32 -13.00
N ASP A 36 -6.92 22.24 -13.52
CA ASP A 36 -6.85 20.89 -13.00
C ASP A 36 -5.50 20.51 -12.37
N TYR A 37 -4.59 21.45 -12.09
CA TYR A 37 -3.28 21.11 -11.52
C TYR A 37 -3.41 20.58 -10.09
N PHE A 38 -3.49 19.24 -9.96
CA PHE A 38 -3.34 18.52 -8.70
C PHE A 38 -1.90 18.03 -8.55
N PRO A 39 -1.23 18.30 -7.42
CA PRO A 39 0.09 17.75 -7.17
C PRO A 39 -0.01 16.22 -7.12
N LYS A 40 0.97 15.55 -7.73
CA LYS A 40 1.12 14.10 -7.59
C LYS A 40 1.73 13.79 -6.23
N VAL A 41 1.02 12.98 -5.44
CA VAL A 41 1.45 12.55 -4.11
C VAL A 41 2.24 11.25 -4.23
N ASN A 42 3.49 11.25 -3.78
CA ASN A 42 4.29 10.04 -3.72
C ASN A 42 3.69 9.05 -2.70
N VAL A 43 3.72 7.76 -3.02
CA VAL A 43 3.32 6.68 -2.10
C VAL A 43 4.49 5.73 -1.94
N TYR A 44 4.99 5.60 -0.71
CA TYR A 44 6.11 4.73 -0.34
C TYR A 44 5.62 3.43 0.28
N PHE A 45 6.34 2.35 0.03
CA PHE A 45 6.06 1.00 0.51
C PHE A 45 7.31 0.41 1.17
N GLU A 46 7.12 -0.52 2.10
CA GLU A 46 8.21 -1.28 2.72
C GLU A 46 8.85 -2.28 1.74
N ASP A 47 8.01 -2.98 0.99
CA ASP A 47 8.43 -4.00 0.03
C ASP A 47 7.46 -4.07 -1.17
N LEU A 48 7.84 -4.89 -2.15
CA LEU A 48 7.06 -5.09 -3.37
C LEU A 48 5.69 -5.70 -3.09
N GLN A 49 5.59 -6.61 -2.13
CA GLN A 49 4.36 -7.32 -1.86
C GLN A 49 3.32 -6.44 -1.16
N GLY A 50 3.78 -5.50 -0.33
CA GLY A 50 2.95 -4.40 0.18
C GLY A 50 2.43 -3.50 -0.95
N PHE A 51 3.28 -3.20 -1.93
CA PHE A 51 2.86 -2.49 -3.15
C PHE A 51 1.82 -3.30 -3.95
N ASP A 52 1.99 -4.60 -4.12
CA ASP A 52 1.06 -5.46 -4.88
C ASP A 52 -0.33 -5.50 -4.24
N LEU A 53 -0.39 -5.70 -2.92
CA LEU A 53 -1.64 -5.67 -2.16
C LEU A 53 -2.30 -4.29 -2.25
N TYR A 54 -1.52 -3.22 -2.09
CA TYR A 54 -2.01 -1.85 -2.27
C TYR A 54 -2.60 -1.64 -3.66
N ASN A 55 -1.87 -2.02 -4.71
CA ASN A 55 -2.28 -1.83 -6.10
C ASN A 55 -3.53 -2.66 -6.41
N ALA A 56 -3.68 -3.82 -5.77
CA ALA A 56 -4.87 -4.67 -5.82
C ALA A 56 -6.12 -4.05 -5.18
N ILE A 57 -5.98 -3.13 -4.23
CA ILE A 57 -7.10 -2.44 -3.59
C ILE A 57 -7.39 -1.08 -4.26
N ILE A 58 -6.35 -0.31 -4.59
CA ILE A 58 -6.49 1.02 -5.19
C ILE A 58 -6.71 0.91 -6.71
N THR A 59 -7.98 0.69 -7.09
CA THR A 59 -8.41 0.55 -8.50
C THR A 59 -8.85 1.87 -9.12
N LYS A 60 -9.41 2.80 -8.33
CA LYS A 60 -10.11 3.99 -8.82
C LYS A 60 -9.19 4.85 -9.69
N SER A 61 -9.61 5.11 -10.92
CA SER A 61 -8.84 5.89 -11.90
C SER A 61 -8.60 7.33 -11.43
N THR A 62 -9.54 7.91 -10.69
CA THR A 62 -9.42 9.24 -10.09
C THR A 62 -8.25 9.32 -9.12
N LEU A 63 -8.10 8.33 -8.24
CA LEU A 63 -6.96 8.23 -7.32
C LEU A 63 -5.65 8.03 -8.08
N LYS A 64 -5.64 7.14 -9.08
CA LYS A 64 -4.44 6.85 -9.88
C LYS A 64 -3.86 8.06 -10.63
N LYS A 65 -4.68 9.07 -10.92
CA LYS A 65 -4.20 10.32 -11.58
C LYS A 65 -3.43 11.24 -10.63
N ILE A 66 -3.69 11.16 -9.33
CA ILE A 66 -3.16 12.08 -8.31
C ILE A 66 -2.09 11.44 -7.41
N ILE A 67 -1.87 10.13 -7.53
CA ILE A 67 -0.85 9.41 -6.76
C ILE A 67 0.28 8.95 -7.68
N HIS A 68 1.47 8.85 -7.11
CA HIS A 68 2.67 8.31 -7.73
C HIS A 68 3.23 7.21 -6.83
N PRO A 69 2.77 5.95 -7.00
CA PRO A 69 3.26 4.82 -6.23
C PRO A 69 4.70 4.48 -6.61
N LEU A 70 5.59 4.41 -5.63
CA LEU A 70 7.02 4.16 -5.81
C LEU A 70 7.33 2.70 -5.44
N LYS A 71 7.30 1.82 -6.45
CA LYS A 71 7.47 0.37 -6.28
C LYS A 71 8.93 -0.10 -6.09
N ASP A 72 9.91 0.62 -6.67
CA ASP A 72 11.31 0.16 -6.77
C ASP A 72 12.26 0.92 -5.83
N ILE A 73 11.79 1.24 -4.62
CA ILE A 73 12.59 1.98 -3.65
C ILE A 73 13.09 1.05 -2.57
N ASN A 74 14.42 0.97 -2.43
CA ASN A 74 15.07 0.14 -1.43
C ASN A 74 15.20 0.91 -0.09
N ILE A 75 14.07 1.19 0.56
CA ILE A 75 14.03 1.82 1.89
C ILE A 75 13.35 0.84 2.85
N SER A 76 14.02 0.49 3.94
CA SER A 76 13.46 -0.41 4.94
C SER A 76 12.32 0.23 5.74
N CYS A 77 11.46 -0.58 6.36
CA CYS A 77 10.42 -0.10 7.28
C CYS A 77 10.97 0.82 8.38
N SER A 78 12.08 0.40 9.01
CA SER A 78 12.76 1.20 10.04
C SER A 78 13.25 2.55 9.52
N ASP A 79 13.71 2.60 8.27
CA ASP A 79 14.16 3.85 7.65
C ASP A 79 12.97 4.76 7.36
N LEU A 80 11.88 4.24 6.78
CA LEU A 80 10.64 5.00 6.58
C LEU A 80 10.15 5.61 7.90
N ILE A 81 10.08 4.81 8.96
CA ILE A 81 9.67 5.29 10.29
C ILE A 81 10.62 6.38 10.79
N SER A 82 11.94 6.20 10.64
CA SER A 82 12.95 7.19 11.04
C SER A 82 12.81 8.51 10.28
N LEU A 83 12.56 8.46 8.96
CA LEU A 83 12.39 9.64 8.12
C LEU A 83 11.14 10.45 8.52
N VAL A 84 10.04 9.77 8.86
CA VAL A 84 8.83 10.39 9.42
C VAL A 84 9.11 11.04 10.76
N LYS A 85 9.77 10.32 11.68
CA LYS A 85 10.13 10.81 13.02
C LYS A 85 10.99 12.08 12.96
N ARG A 86 11.93 12.13 12.01
CA ARG A 86 12.80 13.29 11.76
C ARG A 86 12.07 14.46 11.10
N LYS A 87 10.76 14.34 10.85
CA LYS A 87 9.89 15.36 10.25
C LYS A 87 10.38 15.84 8.89
N ILE A 88 11.06 14.99 8.12
CA ILE A 88 11.48 15.34 6.76
C ILE A 88 10.22 15.61 5.93
N PRO A 89 10.05 16.81 5.34
CA PRO A 89 8.77 17.24 4.75
C PRO A 89 8.16 16.26 3.74
N GLU A 90 9.01 15.59 2.95
CA GLU A 90 8.57 14.55 2.01
C GLU A 90 7.81 13.43 2.74
N PHE A 91 8.40 12.87 3.79
CA PHE A 91 7.88 11.70 4.51
C PHE A 91 6.88 12.06 5.60
N SER A 92 6.93 13.28 6.14
CA SER A 92 6.07 13.69 7.26
C SER A 92 4.78 14.40 6.83
N ALA A 93 4.73 14.97 5.63
CA ALA A 93 3.59 15.79 5.22
C ALA A 93 3.20 15.68 3.74
N LYS A 94 4.14 15.43 2.83
CA LYS A 94 3.91 15.52 1.37
C LYS A 94 3.70 14.17 0.67
N SER A 95 3.95 13.05 1.34
CA SER A 95 3.76 11.71 0.78
C SER A 95 2.92 10.85 1.69
N ILE A 96 2.40 9.75 1.13
CA ILE A 96 1.79 8.66 1.89
C ILE A 96 2.82 7.56 2.10
N ILE A 97 2.85 7.00 3.30
CA ILE A 97 3.68 5.84 3.64
C ILE A 97 2.77 4.68 3.99
N VAL A 98 2.89 3.60 3.24
CA VAL A 98 2.14 2.37 3.45
C VAL A 98 3.04 1.34 4.13
N LEU A 99 2.64 0.86 5.30
CA LEU A 99 3.38 -0.14 6.10
C LEU A 99 2.54 -1.40 6.32
N ASP A 100 3.22 -2.52 6.58
CA ASP A 100 2.59 -3.75 7.05
C ASP A 100 1.90 -3.52 8.41
N ALA A 101 0.85 -4.28 8.74
CA ALA A 101 0.12 -4.01 9.98
C ALA A 101 0.81 -4.57 11.24
N ASP A 102 1.82 -5.44 11.08
CA ASP A 102 2.59 -6.01 12.19
C ASP A 102 3.52 -4.98 12.86
N VAL A 103 3.82 -3.87 12.17
CA VAL A 103 4.58 -2.73 12.71
C VAL A 103 3.93 -2.10 13.95
N LYS A 104 2.65 -2.38 14.24
CA LYS A 104 1.98 -1.94 15.49
C LYS A 104 2.71 -2.41 16.74
N GLY A 105 3.43 -3.53 16.67
CA GLY A 105 4.27 -4.04 17.75
C GLY A 105 5.61 -3.32 17.89
N ASP A 106 6.05 -2.56 16.88
CA ASP A 106 7.32 -1.84 16.91
C ASP A 106 7.22 -0.63 17.85
N LYS A 107 8.22 -0.50 18.74
CA LYS A 107 8.38 0.67 19.61
C LYS A 107 8.47 1.96 18.80
N ASN A 108 9.07 1.91 17.62
CA ASN A 108 9.26 3.06 16.76
C ASN A 108 7.97 3.52 16.07
N TYR A 109 7.02 2.61 15.83
CA TYR A 109 5.74 2.95 15.24
C TYR A 109 4.89 3.82 16.18
N LYS A 110 4.98 3.62 17.50
CA LYS A 110 4.19 4.38 18.49
C LYS A 110 4.33 5.90 18.36
N ASP A 111 5.52 6.38 17.98
CA ASP A 111 5.77 7.82 17.85
C ASP A 111 5.15 8.41 16.58
N ILE A 112 4.90 7.59 15.56
CA ILE A 112 4.34 8.02 14.27
C ILE A 112 2.89 7.55 14.06
N GLN A 113 2.32 6.79 14.99
CA GLN A 113 0.97 6.24 14.90
C GLN A 113 -0.11 7.31 14.69
N LYS A 114 0.13 8.54 15.17
CA LYS A 114 -0.79 9.68 15.02
C LYS A 114 -0.67 10.40 13.66
N GLN A 115 0.35 10.06 12.86
CA GLN A 115 0.57 10.68 11.56
C GLN A 115 -0.47 10.17 10.56
N LYS A 116 -1.28 11.09 10.03
CA LYS A 116 -2.39 10.75 9.13
C LYS A 116 -1.93 10.32 7.74
N ASN A 117 -0.67 10.59 7.38
CA ASN A 117 -0.08 10.18 6.12
C ASN A 117 0.60 8.79 6.20
N VAL A 118 0.61 8.15 7.38
CA VAL A 118 1.10 6.78 7.57
C VAL A 118 -0.09 5.85 7.66
N ILE A 119 -0.18 4.90 6.74
CA ILE A 119 -1.35 4.03 6.55
C ILE A 119 -0.90 2.58 6.62
N LEU A 120 -1.60 1.78 7.42
CA LEU A 120 -1.33 0.35 7.53
C LEU A 120 -2.17 -0.45 6.54
N LEU A 121 -1.55 -1.48 5.95
CA LEU A 121 -2.23 -2.49 5.14
C LEU A 121 -3.37 -3.16 5.93
N PRO A 122 -4.39 -3.71 5.24
CA PRO A 122 -5.62 -4.18 5.87
C PRO A 122 -5.50 -5.49 6.67
N SER A 123 -4.39 -6.22 6.56
CA SER A 123 -4.21 -7.55 7.14
C SER A 123 -3.28 -7.51 8.34
N SER A 124 -3.53 -8.32 9.37
CA SER A 124 -2.59 -8.55 10.48
C SER A 124 -1.35 -9.33 10.07
N LEU A 125 -1.45 -10.15 9.01
CA LEU A 125 -0.33 -10.85 8.41
C LEU A 125 0.36 -9.96 7.36
N PRO A 126 1.70 -10.03 7.23
CA PRO A 126 2.43 -9.47 6.11
C PRO A 126 1.86 -9.96 4.76
N PRO A 127 1.98 -9.18 3.67
CA PRO A 127 1.40 -9.51 2.37
C PRO A 127 1.74 -10.91 1.85
N ASP A 128 2.99 -11.37 1.99
CA ASP A 128 3.40 -12.72 1.57
C ASP A 128 2.65 -13.84 2.33
N GLN A 129 2.47 -13.64 3.64
CA GLN A 129 1.80 -14.60 4.53
C GLN A 129 0.29 -14.58 4.30
N LEU A 130 -0.28 -13.39 4.10
CA LEU A 130 -1.67 -13.20 3.72
C LEU A 130 -1.98 -13.93 2.41
N LEU A 131 -1.10 -13.77 1.39
CA LEU A 131 -1.25 -14.43 0.10
C LEU A 131 -1.29 -15.95 0.25
N PHE A 132 -0.34 -16.51 1.01
CA PHE A 132 -0.29 -17.94 1.29
C PHE A 132 -1.55 -18.42 2.00
N GLU A 133 -1.93 -17.78 3.12
CA GLU A 133 -3.10 -18.18 3.92
C GLU A 133 -4.37 -18.13 3.08
N PHE A 134 -4.52 -17.07 2.28
CA PHE A 134 -5.67 -16.90 1.40
C PHE A 134 -5.77 -18.04 0.38
N LEU A 135 -4.71 -18.31 -0.38
CA LEU A 135 -4.69 -19.37 -1.39
C LEU A 135 -4.86 -20.77 -0.78
N CYS A 136 -4.28 -20.99 0.41
CA CYS A 136 -4.43 -22.24 1.16
C CYS A 136 -5.91 -22.50 1.54
N ASN A 137 -6.63 -21.45 1.93
CA ASN A 137 -8.02 -21.50 2.38
C ASN A 137 -9.06 -21.48 1.26
N LEU A 138 -8.66 -21.30 0.00
CA LEU A 138 -9.61 -21.46 -1.11
C LEU A 138 -9.95 -22.93 -1.29
N GLU A 139 -11.25 -23.23 -1.40
CA GLU A 139 -11.72 -24.58 -1.69
C GLU A 139 -11.22 -25.06 -3.07
N PRO A 140 -11.00 -26.38 -3.28
CA PRO A 140 -10.50 -26.90 -4.55
C PRO A 140 -11.37 -26.57 -5.77
N ASP A 141 -12.66 -26.34 -5.57
CA ASP A 141 -13.66 -25.98 -6.58
C ASP A 141 -13.95 -24.47 -6.66
N ASP A 142 -13.19 -23.62 -5.94
CA ASP A 142 -13.34 -22.17 -6.05
C ASP A 142 -12.95 -21.69 -7.46
N ALA A 143 -13.79 -20.81 -8.03
CA ALA A 143 -13.65 -20.28 -9.38
C ALA A 143 -12.29 -19.60 -9.66
N TYR A 144 -11.53 -19.21 -8.63
CA TYR A 144 -10.16 -18.72 -8.80
C TYR A 144 -9.23 -19.74 -9.50
N TRP A 145 -9.42 -21.03 -9.23
CA TRP A 145 -8.59 -22.10 -9.80
C TRP A 145 -8.93 -22.38 -11.27
N GLU A 146 -10.09 -21.94 -11.74
CA GLU A 146 -10.51 -22.02 -13.14
C GLU A 146 -9.99 -20.80 -13.90
N ASN A 147 -8.73 -20.87 -14.36
CA ASN A 147 -8.07 -19.79 -15.09
C ASN A 147 -7.36 -20.26 -16.37
N ASP A 148 -7.05 -19.29 -17.23
CA ASP A 148 -6.42 -19.50 -18.53
C ASP A 148 -4.92 -19.80 -18.45
N THR A 149 -4.30 -19.69 -17.27
CA THR A 149 -2.88 -19.97 -17.05
C THR A 149 -2.61 -21.37 -16.50
N GLY A 150 -3.65 -22.12 -16.15
CA GLY A 150 -3.52 -23.45 -15.53
C GLY A 150 -2.98 -23.41 -14.09
N PHE A 151 -3.07 -22.26 -13.42
CA PHE A 151 -2.71 -22.12 -12.01
C PHE A 151 -3.81 -22.74 -11.12
N THR A 152 -3.70 -24.03 -10.86
CA THR A 152 -4.66 -24.77 -10.03
C THR A 152 -4.21 -24.87 -8.57
N LYS A 153 -5.11 -25.32 -7.68
CA LYS A 153 -4.77 -25.58 -6.28
C LYS A 153 -3.58 -26.52 -6.13
N ALA A 154 -3.50 -27.57 -6.93
CA ALA A 154 -2.37 -28.52 -6.92
C ALA A 154 -1.03 -27.86 -7.33
N VAL A 155 -1.07 -26.89 -8.26
CA VAL A 155 0.12 -26.12 -8.64
C VAL A 155 0.56 -25.21 -7.48
N PHE A 156 -0.38 -24.54 -6.83
CA PHE A 156 -0.12 -23.76 -5.62
C PHE A 156 0.46 -24.64 -4.50
N GLU A 157 -0.17 -25.77 -4.17
CA GLU A 157 0.28 -26.68 -3.10
C GLU A 157 1.69 -27.21 -3.36
N ARG A 158 2.02 -27.52 -4.61
CA ARG A 158 3.38 -27.88 -5.01
C ARG A 158 4.35 -26.71 -4.81
N ALA A 159 3.99 -25.49 -5.18
CA ALA A 159 4.82 -24.31 -4.93
C ALA A 159 4.96 -24.01 -3.43
N ALA A 160 3.96 -24.37 -2.62
CA ALA A 160 3.91 -24.14 -1.19
C ALA A 160 4.47 -25.29 -0.33
N SER A 161 4.93 -26.40 -0.94
CA SER A 161 5.29 -27.63 -0.23
C SER A 161 6.28 -27.44 0.91
N ASP A 162 7.26 -26.56 0.72
CA ASP A 162 8.29 -26.28 1.73
C ASP A 162 7.67 -25.68 3.00
N ILE A 163 6.66 -24.80 2.83
CA ILE A 163 5.95 -24.17 3.94
C ILE A 163 5.07 -25.19 4.65
N TYR A 164 4.30 -25.99 3.89
CA TYR A 164 3.49 -27.06 4.46
C TYR A 164 4.32 -28.00 5.33
N ASN A 165 5.45 -28.47 4.81
CA ASN A 165 6.35 -29.38 5.50
C ASN A 165 7.04 -28.71 6.70
N LYS A 166 7.51 -27.47 6.55
CA LYS A 166 8.26 -26.80 7.63
C LYS A 166 7.38 -26.45 8.82
N LEU A 167 6.16 -25.95 8.54
CA LEU A 167 5.19 -25.54 9.56
C LEU A 167 4.29 -26.68 10.03
N ASN A 168 4.37 -27.87 9.41
CA ASN A 168 3.46 -29.00 9.63
C ASN A 168 1.98 -28.60 9.46
N ILE A 169 1.68 -27.83 8.41
CA ILE A 169 0.31 -27.38 8.14
C ILE A 169 -0.52 -28.57 7.65
N THR A 170 -1.67 -28.77 8.29
CA THR A 170 -2.64 -29.80 7.90
C THR A 170 -3.90 -29.09 7.42
N VAL A 171 -4.27 -29.30 6.16
CA VAL A 171 -5.50 -28.74 5.58
C VAL A 171 -6.61 -29.75 5.78
N THR A 172 -7.66 -29.35 6.50
CA THR A 172 -8.88 -30.17 6.67
C THR A 172 -10.00 -29.52 5.86
N PRO A 173 -10.72 -30.26 5.00
CA PRO A 173 -11.84 -29.71 4.24
C PRO A 173 -12.85 -29.00 5.14
N GLY A 174 -13.28 -27.79 4.75
CA GLY A 174 -14.22 -26.97 5.51
C GLY A 174 -13.67 -26.29 6.76
N VAL A 175 -12.36 -26.40 7.05
CA VAL A 175 -11.70 -25.72 8.17
C VAL A 175 -10.62 -24.79 7.63
N ASN A 176 -10.82 -23.48 7.81
CA ASN A 176 -9.82 -22.49 7.44
C ASN A 176 -8.57 -22.63 8.32
N VAL A 177 -7.42 -22.71 7.65
CA VAL A 177 -6.10 -22.60 8.26
C VAL A 177 -5.95 -21.20 8.83
N ASN A 178 -5.61 -21.13 10.12
CA ASN A 178 -5.13 -19.92 10.77
C ASN A 178 -3.60 -19.98 10.80
N LEU A 179 -2.96 -19.28 9.87
CA LEU A 179 -1.51 -19.35 9.65
C LEU A 179 -0.73 -18.84 10.87
N GLN A 180 -1.27 -17.85 11.57
CA GLN A 180 -0.63 -17.27 12.76
C GLN A 180 -0.39 -18.33 13.84
N ASN A 181 -1.35 -19.24 14.06
CA ASN A 181 -1.20 -20.33 15.02
C ASN A 181 -0.04 -21.27 14.66
N TYR A 182 0.08 -21.66 13.37
CA TYR A 182 1.18 -22.50 12.91
C TYR A 182 2.53 -21.81 13.02
N ILE A 183 2.59 -20.52 12.70
CA ILE A 183 3.80 -19.71 12.85
C ILE A 183 4.22 -19.62 14.31
N ASP A 184 3.29 -19.37 15.23
CA ASP A 184 3.60 -19.23 16.65
C ASP A 184 4.04 -20.56 17.28
N GLN A 185 3.40 -21.67 16.90
CA GLN A 185 3.87 -23.02 17.27
C GLN A 185 5.29 -23.29 16.74
N PHE A 186 5.57 -22.91 15.49
CA PHE A 186 6.89 -23.09 14.90
C PHE A 186 7.97 -22.25 15.58
N ARG A 187 7.65 -20.99 15.93
CA ARG A 187 8.56 -20.07 16.66
C ARG A 187 8.94 -20.57 18.05
N ASN A 188 8.10 -21.38 18.67
CA ASN A 188 8.36 -21.97 19.98
C ASN A 188 9.26 -23.22 19.93
N ARG A 189 9.66 -23.69 18.75
CA ARG A 189 10.54 -24.86 18.61
C ARG A 189 12.00 -24.48 18.93
N PRO A 190 12.79 -25.37 19.57
CA PRO A 190 14.19 -25.11 19.88
C PRO A 190 15.05 -24.79 18.65
N GLU A 191 14.72 -25.39 17.49
CA GLU A 191 15.46 -25.20 16.24
C GLU A 191 15.12 -23.90 15.50
N TYR A 192 14.16 -23.10 16.01
CA TYR A 192 13.72 -21.89 15.32
C TYR A 192 14.82 -20.81 15.31
N GLN A 193 15.05 -20.23 14.13
CA GLN A 193 15.96 -19.11 13.95
C GLN A 193 15.20 -17.83 13.62
N LYS A 194 15.55 -16.73 14.29
CA LYS A 194 14.93 -15.42 14.05
C LYS A 194 15.04 -15.04 12.57
N GLY A 195 13.93 -14.66 11.97
CA GLY A 195 13.85 -14.25 10.56
C GLY A 195 13.54 -15.38 9.58
N GLN A 196 13.66 -16.65 10.01
CA GLN A 196 13.40 -17.81 9.16
C GLN A 196 12.00 -17.84 8.56
N VAL A 197 10.97 -17.45 9.33
CA VAL A 197 9.59 -17.36 8.84
C VAL A 197 9.48 -16.32 7.73
N ARG A 198 10.00 -15.10 7.94
CA ARG A 198 9.93 -14.04 6.92
C ARG A 198 10.66 -14.43 5.65
N GLU A 199 11.85 -15.03 5.77
CA GLU A 199 12.60 -15.48 4.60
C GLU A 199 11.86 -16.57 3.82
N MET A 200 11.29 -17.55 4.53
CA MET A 200 10.51 -18.63 3.92
C MET A 200 9.32 -18.10 3.09
N PHE A 201 8.54 -17.15 3.62
CA PHE A 201 7.43 -16.55 2.86
C PHE A 201 7.90 -15.64 1.72
N LYS A 202 9.03 -14.94 1.88
CA LYS A 202 9.66 -14.17 0.79
C LYS A 202 10.17 -15.06 -0.35
N GLN A 203 10.70 -16.23 -0.04
CA GLN A 203 11.11 -17.21 -1.05
C GLN A 203 9.89 -17.78 -1.78
N PHE A 204 8.79 -18.04 -1.06
CA PHE A 204 7.52 -18.45 -1.65
C PHE A 204 6.97 -17.40 -2.62
N SER A 205 6.92 -16.11 -2.23
CA SER A 205 6.40 -15.06 -3.10
C SER A 205 7.26 -14.82 -4.36
N LYS A 206 8.53 -15.24 -4.35
CA LYS A 206 9.44 -15.20 -5.51
C LYS A 206 9.38 -16.44 -6.41
N LYS A 207 8.60 -17.47 -6.07
CA LYS A 207 8.50 -18.67 -6.92
C LYS A 207 7.84 -18.28 -8.24
N GLU A 208 8.39 -18.77 -9.35
CA GLU A 208 7.95 -18.45 -10.73
C GLU A 208 6.43 -18.55 -10.90
N LYS A 209 5.83 -19.65 -10.43
CA LYS A 209 4.37 -19.86 -10.52
C LYS A 209 3.53 -18.90 -9.70
N ILE A 210 4.08 -18.35 -8.62
CA ILE A 210 3.42 -17.33 -7.81
C ILE A 210 3.56 -15.95 -8.49
N LEU A 211 4.76 -15.64 -9.00
CA LEU A 211 5.00 -14.40 -9.74
C LEU A 211 4.14 -14.32 -11.01
N GLU A 212 4.01 -15.41 -11.77
CA GLU A 212 3.18 -15.48 -12.99
C GLU A 212 1.74 -15.00 -12.76
N VAL A 213 1.14 -15.34 -11.60
CA VAL A 213 -0.23 -14.91 -11.27
C VAL A 213 -0.29 -13.54 -10.60
N VAL A 214 0.73 -13.16 -9.81
CA VAL A 214 0.79 -11.84 -9.16
C VAL A 214 1.04 -10.74 -10.20
N ASP A 215 2.01 -10.92 -11.10
CA ASP A 215 2.37 -9.98 -12.17
C ASP A 215 1.47 -10.10 -13.41
N GLY A 216 0.64 -11.15 -13.45
CA GLY A 216 -0.23 -11.48 -14.56
C GLY A 216 -1.47 -10.59 -14.70
N LYS A 217 -2.51 -11.15 -15.35
CA LYS A 217 -3.76 -10.41 -15.59
C LYS A 217 -4.49 -10.10 -14.29
N VAL A 218 -5.19 -8.97 -14.26
CA VAL A 218 -6.04 -8.57 -13.12
C VAL A 218 -7.09 -9.63 -12.75
N SER A 219 -7.56 -10.41 -13.72
CA SER A 219 -8.54 -11.48 -13.51
C SER A 219 -8.01 -12.66 -12.70
N ILE A 220 -6.70 -12.94 -12.80
CA ILE A 220 -6.04 -14.08 -12.12
C ILE A 220 -5.19 -13.63 -10.92
N ASN A 221 -5.06 -12.32 -10.68
CA ASN A 221 -4.23 -11.81 -9.61
C ASN A 221 -4.84 -12.18 -8.23
N PRO A 222 -4.09 -12.88 -7.37
CA PRO A 222 -4.61 -13.37 -6.10
C PRO A 222 -4.94 -12.26 -5.11
N TYR A 223 -4.18 -11.15 -5.07
CA TYR A 223 -4.51 -10.01 -4.21
C TYR A 223 -5.80 -9.31 -4.66
N ARG A 224 -6.08 -9.26 -5.97
CA ARG A 224 -7.35 -8.75 -6.50
C ARG A 224 -8.50 -9.64 -6.06
N TYR A 225 -8.31 -10.96 -6.11
CA TYR A 225 -9.33 -11.91 -5.68
C TYR A 225 -9.55 -11.85 -4.17
N TRP A 226 -8.47 -11.73 -3.39
CA TRP A 226 -8.51 -11.50 -1.94
C TRP A 226 -9.33 -10.26 -1.58
N ALA A 227 -9.07 -9.13 -2.25
CA ALA A 227 -9.80 -7.88 -1.99
C ALA A 227 -11.30 -8.00 -2.31
N LYS A 228 -11.68 -8.80 -3.31
CA LYS A 228 -13.09 -9.09 -3.64
C LYS A 228 -13.76 -9.97 -2.57
N LYS A 229 -13.05 -10.97 -2.04
CA LYS A 229 -13.55 -11.88 -0.99
C LYS A 229 -13.55 -11.22 0.40
N ASN A 230 -12.78 -10.14 0.60
CA ASN A 230 -12.67 -9.40 1.85
C ASN A 230 -13.06 -7.91 1.69
N PRO A 231 -14.30 -7.61 1.28
CA PRO A 231 -14.70 -6.26 0.90
C PRO A 231 -14.60 -5.26 2.06
N ASP A 232 -14.86 -5.68 3.29
CA ASP A 232 -14.82 -4.79 4.46
C ASP A 232 -13.39 -4.37 4.82
N LEU A 233 -12.44 -5.32 4.77
CA LEU A 233 -11.02 -5.04 4.99
C LEU A 233 -10.46 -4.14 3.88
N ALA A 234 -10.78 -4.46 2.62
CA ALA A 234 -10.36 -3.67 1.47
C ALA A 234 -10.95 -2.25 1.51
N ARG A 235 -12.24 -2.10 1.81
CA ARG A 235 -12.92 -0.80 1.95
C ARG A 235 -12.34 -0.01 3.12
N GLY A 236 -12.14 -0.65 4.27
CA GLY A 236 -11.53 0.00 5.43
C GLY A 236 -10.12 0.53 5.15
N PHE A 237 -9.32 -0.19 4.34
CA PHE A 237 -8.04 0.33 3.87
C PHE A 237 -8.20 1.51 2.91
N LEU A 238 -9.09 1.39 1.91
CA LEU A 238 -9.37 2.45 0.95
C LEU A 238 -9.81 3.75 1.63
N ASP A 239 -10.68 3.68 2.63
CA ASP A 239 -11.20 4.84 3.37
C ASP A 239 -10.09 5.53 4.18
N ARG A 240 -9.22 4.75 4.84
CA ARG A 240 -8.02 5.28 5.50
C ARG A 240 -7.06 5.91 4.49
N PHE A 241 -6.88 5.28 3.34
CA PHE A 241 -6.03 5.79 2.26
C PHE A 241 -6.54 7.13 1.73
N ILE A 242 -7.82 7.22 1.40
CA ILE A 242 -8.47 8.45 0.95
C ILE A 242 -8.34 9.55 2.01
N SER A 243 -8.59 9.23 3.28
CA SER A 243 -8.47 10.19 4.38
C SER A 243 -7.04 10.72 4.53
N GLY A 244 -6.04 9.84 4.44
CA GLY A 244 -4.62 10.22 4.46
C GLY A 244 -4.23 11.06 3.24
N LEU A 245 -4.74 10.72 2.06
CA LEU A 245 -4.50 11.48 0.83
C LEU A 245 -5.08 12.89 0.89
N ILE A 246 -6.33 13.03 1.35
CA ILE A 246 -6.96 14.33 1.59
C ILE A 246 -6.11 15.14 2.57
N HIS A 247 -5.63 14.53 3.66
CA HIS A 247 -4.77 15.20 4.62
C HIS A 247 -3.46 15.68 4.01
N VAL A 248 -2.77 14.84 3.23
CA VAL A 248 -1.51 15.23 2.54
C VAL A 248 -1.75 16.40 1.60
N LEU A 249 -2.82 16.38 0.83
CA LEU A 249 -3.14 17.45 -0.13
C LEU A 249 -3.49 18.77 0.56
N VAL A 250 -4.27 18.72 1.63
CA VAL A 250 -4.70 19.92 2.36
C VAL A 250 -3.58 20.46 3.25
N SER A 251 -2.99 19.59 4.08
CA SER A 251 -2.01 20.01 5.09
C SER A 251 -0.56 20.03 4.57
N GLY A 252 -0.21 19.14 3.64
CA GLY A 252 1.14 19.07 3.06
C GLY A 252 1.34 19.98 1.84
N TYR A 253 0.33 20.10 0.99
CA TYR A 253 0.37 20.94 -0.22
C TYR A 253 -0.46 22.22 -0.11
N GLY A 254 -1.21 22.43 0.97
CA GLY A 254 -1.95 23.67 1.20
C GLY A 254 -3.19 23.84 0.32
N LEU A 255 -3.76 22.76 -0.21
CA LEU A 255 -4.97 22.83 -1.04
C LEU A 255 -6.24 23.03 -0.20
N GLU A 256 -7.25 23.67 -0.78
CA GLU A 256 -8.54 23.86 -0.11
C GLU A 256 -9.35 22.56 -0.05
N VAL A 257 -9.93 22.27 1.11
CA VAL A 257 -10.75 21.06 1.34
C VAL A 257 -11.91 20.96 0.34
N ALA A 258 -12.56 22.09 0.03
CA ALA A 258 -13.68 22.16 -0.91
C ALA A 258 -13.31 21.76 -2.34
N LEU A 259 -12.04 21.96 -2.74
CA LEU A 259 -11.51 21.52 -4.03
C LEU A 259 -11.14 20.02 -3.99
N VAL A 260 -10.58 19.57 -2.88
CA VAL A 260 -9.98 18.22 -2.75
C VAL A 260 -11.01 17.12 -2.58
N THR A 261 -11.96 17.30 -1.67
CA THR A 261 -12.88 16.22 -1.27
C THR A 261 -13.75 15.70 -2.43
N PRO A 262 -14.44 16.57 -3.23
CA PRO A 262 -15.26 16.09 -4.34
C PRO A 262 -14.46 15.35 -5.40
N ARG A 263 -13.22 15.79 -5.64
CA ARG A 263 -12.33 15.21 -6.66
C ARG A 263 -11.74 13.86 -6.25
N ILE A 264 -11.66 13.55 -4.96
CA ILE A 264 -11.13 12.27 -4.47
C ILE A 264 -12.24 11.26 -4.22
N GLN A 265 -13.41 11.74 -3.79
CA GLN A 265 -14.54 10.90 -3.43
C GLN A 265 -15.45 10.56 -4.62
N GLY A 266 -15.49 11.41 -5.65
CA GLY A 266 -16.16 11.14 -6.93
C GLY A 266 -15.46 10.09 -7.78
#